data_AF-A0A2V6X4M0-F1
#
_entry.id   AF-A0A2V6X4M0-F1
#
_cell.length_a   1.000
_cell.length_b   1.000
_cell.length_c   1.000
_cell.angle_alpha   90.00
_cell.angle_beta   90.00
_cell.angle_gamma   90.00
#
_symmetry.space_group_name_H-M   'P 1'
#
loop_
_entity.id
_entity.type
_entity.pdbx_description
1 polymer ?
#
loop_
_entity_poly.entity_id
_entity_poly.type
_entity_poly.pdbx_seq_one_letter_code
_entity_poly.pdbx_strand_id
1 'polypeptide(L)'
;MLLAAYGITFGAVALGRAPLAFDDHPGQLYRVWHVVARGPAPWTWNPDWWAGYPELQFYPPGFAYAGALLHWASFTALSVPAAFHALVWIAYLAPGLTAFLALARILGSGWLALPGAFVALTLSAGTTSGVEGGVHIGMVGARLAWALVPLLLYTLVPWIEDA
;
A
#
# COMPACT_ATOMS: atom_id res chain seq x y z
N MET A 1 -7.10 -15.50 -11.72
CA MET A 1 -6.33 -16.37 -10.80
C MET A 1 -4.82 -16.23 -10.99
N LEU A 2 -4.29 -16.25 -12.22
CA LEU A 2 -2.84 -16.12 -12.46
C LEU A 2 -2.21 -14.85 -11.88
N LEU A 3 -2.85 -13.68 -12.02
CA LEU A 3 -2.35 -12.44 -11.44
C LEU A 3 -2.24 -12.48 -9.91
N ALA A 4 -3.28 -13.00 -9.26
CA ALA A 4 -3.29 -13.17 -7.80
C ALA A 4 -2.21 -14.17 -7.36
N ALA A 5 -2.08 -15.31 -8.03
CA ALA A 5 -1.08 -16.32 -7.71
C ALA A 5 0.36 -15.79 -7.90
N TYR A 6 0.61 -15.06 -8.98
CA TYR A 6 1.88 -14.39 -9.22
C TYR A 6 2.15 -13.36 -8.14
N GLY A 7 1.21 -12.43 -7.89
CA GLY A 7 1.41 -11.35 -6.94
C GLY A 7 1.58 -11.81 -5.50
N ILE A 8 0.82 -12.82 -5.06
CA ILE A 8 0.98 -13.40 -3.73
C ILE A 8 2.34 -14.10 -3.59
N THR A 9 2.72 -14.92 -4.59
CA THR A 9 4.02 -15.63 -4.54
C THR A 9 5.18 -14.65 -4.59
N PHE A 10 5.13 -13.71 -5.52
CA PHE A 10 6.15 -12.68 -5.71
C PHE A 10 6.28 -11.81 -4.46
N GLY A 11 5.17 -11.33 -3.89
CA GLY A 11 5.17 -10.61 -2.62
C GLY A 11 5.68 -11.47 -1.47
N ALA A 12 5.31 -12.74 -1.37
CA ALA A 12 5.76 -13.58 -0.26
C ALA A 12 7.28 -13.80 -0.31
N VAL A 13 7.85 -13.91 -1.51
CA VAL A 13 9.29 -14.00 -1.73
C VAL A 13 9.99 -12.67 -1.47
N ALA A 14 9.46 -11.57 -2.01
CA ALA A 14 10.09 -10.26 -1.92
C ALA A 14 10.01 -9.65 -0.50
N LEU A 15 8.93 -9.95 0.23
CA LEU A 15 8.66 -9.33 1.53
C LEU A 15 9.12 -10.22 2.70
N GLY A 16 9.31 -11.52 2.48
CA GLY A 16 9.70 -12.47 3.52
C GLY A 16 8.55 -12.81 4.48
N ARG A 17 8.87 -13.52 5.58
CA ARG A 17 7.89 -14.04 6.56
C ARG A 17 7.92 -13.36 7.94
N ALA A 18 8.90 -12.50 8.19
CA ALA A 18 8.96 -11.71 9.42
C ALA A 18 7.89 -10.61 9.40
N PRO A 19 7.51 -10.02 10.56
CA PRO A 19 6.72 -8.80 10.58
C PRO A 19 7.34 -7.79 9.63
N LEU A 20 6.56 -7.38 8.65
CA LEU A 20 7.04 -6.54 7.57
C LEU A 20 7.28 -5.16 8.16
N ALA A 21 8.53 -4.84 8.47
CA ALA A 21 8.95 -3.46 8.70
C ALA A 21 8.87 -2.72 7.34
N PHE A 22 7.64 -2.47 6.87
CA PHE A 22 7.39 -1.80 5.62
C PHE A 22 7.45 -0.29 5.83
N ASP A 23 8.31 0.36 5.04
CA ASP A 23 8.55 1.80 4.97
C ASP A 23 9.39 2.42 6.11
N ASP A 24 10.01 3.56 5.80
CA ASP A 24 11.13 4.37 6.36
C ASP A 24 11.33 4.42 7.89
N HIS A 25 10.43 3.84 8.67
CA HIS A 25 10.51 3.83 10.11
C HIS A 25 9.75 2.61 10.64
N PRO A 26 10.27 1.87 11.64
CA PRO A 26 9.44 0.98 12.49
C PRO A 26 8.22 1.71 13.13
N GLY A 27 8.14 3.02 12.92
CA GLY A 27 7.06 3.92 13.30
C GLY A 27 5.74 3.71 12.56
N GLN A 28 5.66 3.12 11.36
CA GLN A 28 4.36 3.00 10.67
C GLN A 28 3.37 2.10 11.41
N LEU A 29 3.83 0.94 11.90
CA LEU A 29 3.01 0.10 12.78
C LEU A 29 2.62 0.85 14.06
N TYR A 30 3.57 1.58 14.64
CA TYR A 30 3.31 2.40 15.82
C TYR A 30 2.31 3.53 15.55
N ARG A 31 2.28 4.12 14.35
CA ARG A 31 1.31 5.14 13.94
C ARG A 31 -0.10 4.56 13.93
N VAL A 32 -0.28 3.36 13.35
CA VAL A 32 -1.58 2.67 13.39
C VAL A 32 -1.97 2.38 14.84
N TRP A 33 -1.04 1.84 15.64
CA TRP A 33 -1.27 1.58 17.06
C TRP A 33 -1.67 2.85 17.83
N HIS A 34 -0.97 3.96 17.60
CA HIS A 34 -1.25 5.22 18.26
C HIS A 34 -2.66 5.70 17.96
N VAL A 35 -3.12 5.64 16.71
CA VAL A 35 -4.50 6.03 16.37
C VAL A 35 -5.51 5.19 17.15
N VAL A 36 -5.25 3.89 17.29
CA VAL A 36 -6.12 2.97 18.03
C VAL A 36 -6.08 3.19 19.54
N ALA A 37 -4.90 3.43 20.12
CA ALA A 37 -4.68 3.46 21.57
C ALA A 37 -4.78 4.86 22.20
N ARG A 38 -4.39 5.90 21.46
CA ARG A 38 -4.29 7.30 21.90
C ARG A 38 -5.27 8.22 21.18
N GLY A 39 -5.81 7.79 20.05
CA GLY A 39 -6.78 8.54 19.25
C GLY A 39 -6.17 9.18 18.00
N PRO A 40 -7.00 9.79 17.16
CA PRO A 40 -6.62 10.19 15.80
C PRO A 40 -5.94 11.56 15.73
N ALA A 41 -5.51 12.15 16.85
CA ALA A 41 -5.01 13.52 16.92
C ALA A 41 -3.47 13.56 16.95
N PRO A 42 -2.78 13.60 15.79
CA PRO A 42 -1.32 13.44 15.68
C PRO A 42 -0.51 14.62 16.22
N TRP A 43 -1.18 15.74 16.51
CA TRP A 43 -0.61 16.96 17.10
C TRP A 43 -0.64 16.94 18.63
N THR A 44 -1.23 15.92 19.25
CA THR A 44 -1.27 15.80 20.71
C THR A 44 0.04 15.21 21.25
N TRP A 45 0.36 15.54 22.50
CA TRP A 45 1.52 14.95 23.17
C TRP A 45 1.35 13.44 23.29
N ASN A 46 2.38 12.70 22.89
CA ASN A 46 2.42 11.25 23.02
C ASN A 46 3.35 10.85 24.18
N PRO A 47 2.81 10.39 25.32
CA PRO A 47 3.63 10.04 26.47
C PRO A 47 4.37 8.70 26.33
N ASP A 48 4.06 7.89 25.31
CA ASP A 48 4.79 6.64 25.01
C ASP A 48 6.09 6.90 24.23
N TRP A 49 6.40 8.17 23.94
CA TRP A 49 7.60 8.58 23.21
C TRP A 49 8.27 9.77 23.90
N TRP A 50 9.60 9.70 24.04
CA TRP A 50 10.40 10.59 24.90
C TRP A 50 10.28 12.10 24.59
N ALA A 51 9.95 12.47 23.36
CA ALA A 51 9.77 13.85 22.90
C ALA A 51 8.40 14.09 22.23
N GLY A 52 7.40 13.26 22.56
CA GLY A 52 6.18 13.15 21.76
C GLY A 52 6.46 12.41 20.44
N TYR A 53 5.44 12.30 19.58
CA TYR A 53 5.57 11.58 18.31
C TYR A 53 5.03 12.40 17.13
N PRO A 54 5.77 13.44 16.71
CA PRO A 54 5.33 14.37 15.66
C PRO A 54 5.24 13.71 14.29
N GLU A 55 5.86 12.54 14.14
CA GLU A 55 5.87 11.72 12.92
C GLU A 55 4.50 11.33 12.39
N LEU A 56 3.46 11.26 13.24
CA LEU A 56 2.08 11.07 12.75
C LEU A 56 1.61 12.23 11.84
N GLN A 57 2.23 13.40 11.94
CA GLN A 57 1.91 14.56 11.09
C GLN A 57 2.54 14.45 9.70
N PHE A 58 3.52 13.56 9.51
CA PHE A 58 4.28 13.43 8.27
C PHE A 58 3.97 12.09 7.57
N TYR A 59 3.76 12.13 6.24
CA TYR A 59 3.80 11.00 5.28
C TYR A 59 3.27 9.60 5.72
N PRO A 60 2.30 9.04 4.99
CA PRO A 60 0.96 9.57 4.78
C PRO A 60 0.07 9.32 6.02
N PRO A 61 -0.48 10.36 6.68
CA PRO A 61 -1.33 10.19 7.87
C PRO A 61 -2.57 9.33 7.58
N GLY A 62 -3.07 9.39 6.34
CA GLY A 62 -4.16 8.54 5.85
C GLY A 62 -3.91 7.04 6.00
N PHE A 63 -2.65 6.57 5.97
CA PHE A 63 -2.34 5.16 6.14
C PHE A 63 -2.56 4.69 7.58
N ALA A 64 -2.15 5.50 8.56
CA ALA A 64 -2.41 5.21 9.98
C ALA A 64 -3.91 5.15 10.28
N TYR A 65 -4.67 6.10 9.73
CA TYR A 65 -6.13 6.12 9.87
C TYR A 65 -6.80 4.97 9.13
N ALA A 66 -6.33 4.60 7.92
CA ALA A 66 -6.85 3.45 7.19
C ALA A 66 -6.61 2.15 7.97
N GLY A 67 -5.44 2.00 8.62
CA GLY A 67 -5.13 0.82 9.43
C GLY A 67 -6.03 0.73 10.66
N ALA A 68 -6.23 1.85 11.36
CA ALA A 68 -7.15 1.92 12.49
C ALA A 68 -8.61 1.67 12.07
N LEU A 69 -9.03 2.25 10.93
CA LEU A 69 -10.35 2.00 10.36
C LEU A 69 -10.55 0.53 10.04
N LEU A 70 -9.57 -0.13 9.42
CA LEU A 70 -9.64 -1.55 9.10
C LEU A 70 -9.72 -2.41 10.38
N HIS A 71 -8.93 -2.08 11.40
CA HIS A 71 -9.00 -2.71 12.72
C HIS A 71 -10.41 -2.58 13.33
N TRP A 72 -10.96 -1.37 13.38
CA TRP A 72 -12.28 -1.13 13.97
C TRP A 72 -13.43 -1.71 13.13
N ALA A 73 -13.41 -1.55 11.80
CA ALA A 73 -14.42 -2.08 10.88
C ALA A 73 -14.45 -3.61 10.87
N SER A 74 -13.33 -4.26 11.21
CA SER A 74 -13.29 -5.71 11.42
C SER A 74 -13.88 -6.16 12.77
N PHE A 75 -14.48 -5.25 13.55
CA PHE A 75 -14.88 -5.50 14.94
C PHE A 75 -13.72 -6.07 15.77
N THR A 76 -12.51 -5.56 15.56
CA THR A 76 -11.25 -6.01 16.18
C THR A 76 -10.82 -7.45 15.85
N ALA A 77 -11.49 -8.13 14.91
CA ALA A 77 -11.08 -9.45 14.43
C ALA A 77 -9.68 -9.41 13.79
N LEU A 78 -9.33 -8.30 13.15
CA LEU A 78 -7.96 -8.01 12.74
C LEU A 78 -7.26 -7.24 13.87
N SER A 79 -6.16 -7.80 14.40
CA SER A 79 -5.28 -7.07 15.31
C SER A 79 -4.63 -5.86 14.59
N VAL A 80 -4.11 -4.89 15.35
CA VAL A 80 -3.39 -3.73 14.78
C VAL A 80 -2.28 -4.17 13.81
N PRO A 81 -1.40 -5.13 14.15
CA PRO A 81 -0.41 -5.64 13.19
C PRO A 81 -1.03 -6.31 11.95
N ALA A 82 -2.15 -7.04 12.11
CA ALA A 82 -2.82 -7.68 10.99
C ALA A 82 -3.43 -6.66 10.02
N ALA A 83 -4.08 -5.62 10.55
CA ALA A 83 -4.64 -4.52 9.76
C ALA A 83 -3.53 -3.76 9.01
N PHE A 84 -2.42 -3.45 9.69
CA PHE A 84 -1.24 -2.86 9.08
C PHE A 84 -0.70 -3.73 7.92
N HIS A 85 -0.47 -5.03 8.16
CA HIS A 85 0.03 -5.93 7.12
C HIS A 85 -0.95 -6.08 5.96
N ALA A 86 -2.26 -6.11 6.21
CA ALA A 86 -3.26 -6.15 5.15
C ALA A 86 -3.13 -4.95 4.21
N LEU A 87 -2.96 -3.74 4.76
CA LEU A 87 -2.76 -2.54 3.95
C LEU A 87 -1.43 -2.54 3.20
N VAL A 88 -0.36 -3.06 3.82
CA VAL A 88 0.93 -3.27 3.15
C VAL A 88 0.77 -4.17 1.93
N TRP A 89 0.07 -5.30 2.09
CA TRP A 89 -0.21 -6.22 0.98
C TRP A 89 -1.07 -5.59 -0.11
N ILE A 90 -2.10 -4.83 0.26
CA ILE A 90 -2.93 -4.09 -0.69
C ILE A 90 -2.07 -3.11 -1.48
N ALA A 91 -1.27 -2.27 -0.81
CA ALA A 91 -0.39 -1.31 -1.46
C ALA A 91 0.60 -2.01 -2.39
N TYR A 92 1.18 -3.14 -1.97
CA TYR A 92 2.13 -3.90 -2.78
C TYR A 92 1.50 -4.49 -4.05
N LEU A 93 0.28 -5.01 -3.98
CA LEU A 93 -0.41 -5.65 -5.10
C LEU A 93 -1.13 -4.66 -6.02
N ALA A 94 -1.45 -3.46 -5.52
CA ALA A 94 -2.26 -2.47 -6.22
C ALA A 94 -1.72 -2.07 -7.61
N PRO A 95 -0.42 -1.86 -7.84
CA PRO A 95 0.10 -1.52 -9.18
C PRO A 95 -0.23 -2.57 -10.24
N GLY A 96 -0.07 -3.86 -9.91
CA GLY A 96 -0.40 -4.95 -10.83
C GLY A 96 -1.91 -5.05 -11.09
N LEU A 97 -2.73 -4.91 -10.04
CA LEU A 97 -4.18 -4.98 -10.16
C LEU A 97 -4.74 -3.84 -11.00
N THR A 98 -4.33 -2.61 -10.73
CA THR A 98 -4.81 -1.42 -11.43
C THR A 98 -4.36 -1.40 -12.89
N ALA A 99 -3.11 -1.80 -13.18
CA ALA A 99 -2.63 -2.01 -14.55
C ALA A 99 -3.44 -3.09 -15.29
N PHE A 100 -3.74 -4.21 -14.64
CA PHE A 100 -4.58 -5.26 -15.21
C PHE A 100 -5.96 -4.73 -15.59
N LEU A 101 -6.63 -4.00 -14.69
CA LEU A 101 -7.97 -3.47 -14.94
C LEU A 101 -7.98 -2.48 -16.11
N ALA A 102 -7.02 -1.56 -16.16
CA ALA A 102 -6.87 -0.61 -17.26
C ALA A 102 -6.64 -1.32 -18.60
N LEU A 103 -5.67 -2.24 -18.66
CA LEU A 103 -5.32 -2.95 -19.89
C LEU A 103 -6.41 -3.92 -20.33
N ALA A 104 -7.08 -4.62 -19.40
CA ALA A 104 -8.16 -5.53 -19.74
C ALA A 104 -9.34 -4.79 -20.38
N ARG A 105 -9.61 -3.55 -19.94
CA ARG A 105 -10.60 -2.68 -20.57
C ARG A 105 -10.15 -2.27 -21.97
N ILE A 106 -8.95 -1.71 -22.11
CA ILE A 106 -8.44 -1.18 -23.39
C ILE A 106 -8.28 -2.28 -24.45
N LEU A 107 -7.78 -3.45 -24.06
CA LEU A 107 -7.49 -4.56 -24.98
C LEU A 107 -8.69 -5.50 -25.17
N GLY A 108 -9.77 -5.32 -24.41
CA GLY A 108 -10.93 -6.23 -24.41
C GLY A 108 -10.62 -7.67 -23.99
N SER A 109 -9.43 -7.93 -23.42
CA SER A 109 -8.97 -9.27 -23.08
C SER A 109 -8.10 -9.28 -21.84
N GLY A 110 -8.56 -10.00 -20.80
CA GLY A 110 -7.77 -10.22 -19.60
C GLY A 110 -6.48 -11.00 -19.86
N TRP A 111 -6.46 -11.90 -20.86
CA TRP A 111 -5.24 -12.64 -21.21
C TRP A 111 -4.15 -11.74 -21.77
N LEU A 112 -4.51 -10.77 -22.60
CA LEU A 112 -3.57 -9.80 -23.16
C LEU A 112 -3.13 -8.75 -22.12
N ALA A 113 -3.92 -8.53 -21.07
CA ALA A 113 -3.60 -7.61 -19.98
C ALA A 113 -2.58 -8.18 -18.98
N LEU A 114 -2.50 -9.50 -18.83
CA LEU A 114 -1.64 -10.15 -17.82
C LEU A 114 -0.15 -9.76 -17.92
N PRO A 115 0.50 -9.77 -19.11
CA PRO A 115 1.92 -9.40 -19.21
C PRO A 115 2.19 -7.98 -18.70
N GLY A 116 1.36 -7.01 -19.08
CA GLY A 116 1.51 -5.62 -18.62
C GLY A 116 1.29 -5.48 -17.12
N ALA A 117 0.33 -6.22 -16.56
CA ALA A 117 0.10 -6.27 -15.11
C ALA A 117 1.29 -6.85 -14.34
N PHE A 118 1.92 -7.92 -14.86
CA PHE A 118 3.14 -8.48 -14.28
C PHE A 118 4.30 -7.49 -14.33
N VAL A 119 4.49 -6.80 -15.45
CA VAL A 119 5.53 -5.78 -15.59
C VAL A 119 5.31 -4.64 -14.60
N ALA A 120 4.09 -4.11 -14.49
CA ALA A 120 3.78 -3.06 -13.53
C ALA A 120 4.05 -3.49 -12.08
N LEU A 121 3.66 -4.71 -11.71
CA LEU A 121 3.91 -5.24 -10.38
C LEU A 121 5.42 -5.38 -10.10
N THR A 122 6.18 -5.94 -11.04
CA THR A 122 7.62 -6.18 -10.89
C THR A 122 8.44 -4.89 -10.92
N LEU A 123 8.12 -3.95 -11.81
CA LEU A 123 8.84 -2.67 -11.88
C LEU A 123 8.55 -1.82 -10.65
N SER A 124 7.29 -1.72 -10.23
CA SER A 124 6.97 -1.03 -8.98
C SER A 124 7.72 -1.69 -7.82
N ALA A 125 7.84 -3.02 -7.79
CA ALA A 125 8.68 -3.79 -6.86
C ALA A 125 10.16 -3.41 -6.83
N GLY A 126 10.73 -3.12 -7.99
CA GLY A 126 12.12 -2.70 -8.11
C GLY A 126 12.38 -1.21 -7.83
N THR A 127 11.37 -0.35 -7.77
CA THR A 127 11.60 1.08 -7.48
C THR A 127 11.99 1.28 -6.03
N THR A 128 13.18 1.82 -5.82
CA THR A 128 13.61 2.36 -4.53
C THR A 128 12.83 3.63 -4.22
N SER A 129 12.47 3.79 -2.96
CA SER A 129 11.91 5.00 -2.38
C SER A 129 12.33 5.04 -0.92
N GLY A 130 12.35 6.23 -0.31
CA GLY A 130 12.84 6.45 1.06
C GLY A 130 13.92 7.54 1.14
N VAL A 131 14.26 7.97 2.36
CA VAL A 131 15.21 9.08 2.61
C VAL A 131 16.66 8.72 2.25
N GLU A 132 17.02 7.44 2.28
CA GLU A 132 18.31 6.96 1.80
C GLU A 132 18.11 6.04 0.60
N GLY A 133 18.51 6.50 -0.59
CA GLY A 133 18.41 5.76 -1.87
C GLY A 133 19.17 4.43 -1.96
N GLY A 134 19.47 3.78 -0.83
CA GLY A 134 20.08 2.46 -0.69
C GLY A 134 19.25 1.44 0.10
N VAL A 135 18.10 1.81 0.68
CA VAL A 135 17.21 0.85 1.33
C VAL A 135 16.01 0.56 0.42
N HIS A 136 15.66 -0.71 0.23
CA HIS A 136 14.39 -1.14 -0.39
C HIS A 136 13.16 -0.76 0.46
N ILE A 137 13.28 0.24 1.33
CA ILE A 137 12.40 0.58 2.44
C ILE A 137 11.89 1.99 2.17
N GLY A 138 10.61 2.10 1.81
CA GLY A 138 10.00 3.37 1.34
C GLY A 138 8.63 3.22 0.68
N MET A 139 8.07 2.00 0.69
CA MET A 139 7.35 1.48 -0.47
C MET A 139 5.85 1.79 -0.47
N VAL A 140 5.19 2.06 0.66
CA VAL A 140 3.72 2.16 0.66
C VAL A 140 3.26 3.36 -0.17
N GLY A 141 3.80 4.54 0.11
CA GLY A 141 3.48 5.75 -0.64
C GLY A 141 3.84 5.62 -2.13
N ALA A 142 5.03 5.11 -2.42
CA ALA A 142 5.48 4.89 -3.80
C ALA A 142 4.63 3.86 -4.55
N ARG A 143 4.20 2.77 -3.90
CA ARG A 143 3.37 1.73 -4.55
C ARG A 143 1.97 2.22 -4.77
N LEU A 144 1.41 2.97 -3.83
CA LEU A 144 0.15 3.65 -4.05
C LEU A 144 0.26 4.60 -5.24
N ALA A 145 1.32 5.41 -5.34
CA ALA A 145 1.54 6.30 -6.49
C ALA A 145 1.60 5.52 -7.82
N TRP A 146 2.33 4.40 -7.88
CA TRP A 146 2.37 3.52 -9.05
C TRP A 146 1.00 2.93 -9.41
N ALA A 147 0.14 2.66 -8.42
CA ALA A 147 -1.21 2.17 -8.65
C ALA A 147 -2.18 3.26 -9.14
N LEU A 148 -1.96 4.52 -8.74
CA LEU A 148 -2.84 5.64 -9.11
C LEU A 148 -2.79 5.95 -10.61
N VAL A 149 -1.64 5.79 -11.28
CA VAL A 149 -1.50 6.08 -12.72
C VAL A 149 -2.41 5.20 -13.59
N PRO A 150 -2.32 3.86 -13.55
CA PRO A 150 -3.22 3.01 -14.32
C PRO A 150 -4.67 3.06 -13.80
N LEU A 151 -4.89 3.34 -12.51
CA LEU A 151 -6.25 3.56 -12.00
C LEU A 151 -6.89 4.80 -12.64
N LEU A 152 -6.16 5.91 -12.72
CA LEU A 152 -6.60 7.11 -13.40
C LEU A 152 -6.92 6.81 -14.87
N LEU A 153 -6.04 6.10 -15.56
CA LEU A 153 -6.29 5.65 -16.93
C LEU A 153 -7.61 4.87 -17.01
N TYR A 154 -7.79 3.86 -16.16
CA TYR A 154 -9.02 3.06 -16.11
C TYR A 154 -10.28 3.93 -15.92
N THR A 155 -10.22 4.97 -15.07
CA THR A 155 -11.35 5.89 -14.84
C THR A 155 -11.62 6.83 -16.02
N LEU A 156 -10.60 7.16 -16.81
CA LEU A 156 -10.71 8.09 -17.93
C LEU A 156 -11.09 7.42 -19.24
N VAL A 157 -10.79 6.13 -19.43
CA VAL A 157 -11.13 5.39 -20.67
C VAL A 157 -12.59 5.57 -21.12
N PRO A 158 -13.62 5.42 -20.25
CA PRO A 158 -15.01 5.62 -20.67
C PRO A 158 -15.26 7.00 -21.31
N TRP A 159 -14.63 8.05 -20.77
CA TRP A 159 -14.80 9.42 -21.25
C TRP A 159 -14.16 9.67 -22.62
N ILE A 160 -13.18 8.85 -23.00
CA ILE A 160 -12.55 8.89 -24.32
C ILE A 160 -13.37 8.08 -25.33
N GLU A 161 -14.01 6.99 -24.90
CA GLU A 161 -14.86 6.15 -25.74
C GLU A 161 -16.19 6.83 -26.10
N ASP A 162 -16.69 7.72 -25.23
CA ASP A 162 -17.95 8.45 -25.40
C ASP A 162 -17.81 9.80 -26.16
N ALA A 163 -16.59 10.21 -26.54
CA ALA A 163 -16.29 11.46 -27.24
C ALA A 163 -16.07 11.26 -28.75
#